data_AF-A0A662WWJ3-F1
#
_entry.id   AF-A0A662WWJ3-F1
#
_cell.length_a   1.000
_cell.length_b   1.000
_cell.length_c   1.000
_cell.angle_alpha   90.00
_cell.angle_beta   90.00
_cell.angle_gamma   90.00
#
_symmetry.space_group_name_H-M   'P 1'
#
loop_
_entity.id
_entity.type
_entity.pdbx_description
1 polymer ?
#
loop_
_entity_poly.entity_id
_entity_poly.type
_entity_poly.pdbx_seq_one_letter_code
_entity_poly.pdbx_strand_id
1 'polypeptide(L)'
;RGWVFVDPKTTPTVTASNGKEYSTEGCIPDTVNHVKFVRDLYELVDKTPRKFSVPVLWDKKKQTIVSEESTDIMRTLDSGFRDLVPSNVRLYPEELRDEIEAMNNGLSAEIMSGYYKSVFAKTPEAADEELAKGFEAIAKLDALLAKQRYLVGNGVTEADIRMFHTLIRMDVGQTKSYAQNITQFPNVVGVLFMNVFLQFALRILQYLRDLYQIPAMKRTVNWEHLKIGMVNFKPDAPDAEGPFVDYDAPHERAQLA
;
A
#
# COMPACT_ATOMS: atom_id res chain seq x y z
N ARG A 1 15.50 -6.01 -14.79
CA ARG A 1 15.28 -4.60 -14.38
C ARG A 1 14.22 -4.62 -13.28
N GLY A 2 14.36 -3.83 -12.21
CA GLY A 2 13.51 -3.88 -11.02
C GLY A 2 13.80 -2.68 -10.10
N TRP A 3 13.47 -2.77 -8.82
CA TRP A 3 13.79 -1.72 -7.84
C TRP A 3 15.28 -1.36 -7.86
N VAL A 4 15.57 -0.06 -7.84
CA VAL A 4 16.90 0.51 -8.05
C VAL A 4 17.35 1.28 -6.82
N PHE A 5 18.63 1.15 -6.48
CA PHE A 5 19.32 2.02 -5.54
C PHE A 5 20.02 3.12 -6.31
N VAL A 6 19.77 4.37 -5.94
CA VAL A 6 20.28 5.53 -6.68
C VAL A 6 20.46 6.72 -5.77
N ASP A 7 21.59 7.42 -5.94
CA ASP A 7 21.84 8.72 -5.30
C ASP A 7 21.26 9.83 -6.18
N PRO A 8 20.24 10.57 -5.72
CA PRO A 8 19.63 11.65 -6.50
C PRO A 8 20.59 12.79 -6.83
N LYS A 9 21.68 12.95 -6.06
CA LYS A 9 22.69 13.99 -6.30
C LYS A 9 23.54 13.72 -7.54
N THR A 10 23.83 12.46 -7.80
CA THR A 10 24.67 12.06 -8.95
C THR A 10 23.83 11.65 -10.15
N THR A 11 22.63 11.12 -9.89
CA THR A 11 21.76 10.53 -10.90
C THR A 11 20.34 11.04 -10.65
N PRO A 12 19.98 12.24 -11.14
CA PRO A 12 18.71 12.87 -10.81
C PRO A 12 17.49 12.14 -11.41
N THR A 13 17.67 11.39 -12.48
CA THR A 13 16.60 10.67 -13.16
C THR A 13 16.97 9.22 -13.49
N VAL A 14 15.96 8.35 -13.60
CA VAL A 14 16.10 6.95 -14.05
C VAL A 14 15.04 6.60 -15.08
N THR A 15 15.44 5.87 -16.13
CA THR A 15 14.51 5.29 -17.11
C THR A 15 13.94 3.97 -16.59
N ALA A 16 12.63 3.87 -16.43
CA ALA A 16 11.98 2.62 -16.01
C ALA A 16 11.78 1.64 -17.18
N SER A 17 11.19 0.48 -16.88
CA SER A 17 10.92 -0.56 -17.88
C SER A 17 9.94 -0.13 -18.98
N ASN A 18 9.07 0.83 -18.69
CA ASN A 18 8.12 1.41 -19.65
C ASN A 18 8.76 2.48 -20.56
N GLY A 19 10.07 2.74 -20.44
CA GLY A 19 10.79 3.74 -21.24
C GLY A 19 10.57 5.19 -20.79
N LYS A 20 9.70 5.46 -19.82
CA LYS A 20 9.54 6.79 -19.23
C LYS A 20 10.70 7.09 -18.27
N GLU A 21 11.05 8.37 -18.18
CA GLU A 21 12.03 8.89 -17.24
C GLU A 21 11.32 9.36 -15.97
N TYR A 22 11.86 9.00 -14.81
CA TYR A 22 11.32 9.35 -13.51
C TYR A 22 12.37 10.05 -12.65
N SER A 23 11.93 11.03 -11.86
CA SER A 23 12.76 11.65 -10.82
C SER A 23 13.20 10.60 -9.81
N THR A 24 14.44 10.72 -9.35
CA THR A 24 15.00 9.89 -8.28
C THR A 24 14.86 10.54 -6.90
N GLU A 25 14.24 11.71 -6.80
CA GLU A 25 14.01 12.37 -5.51
C GLU A 25 13.36 11.42 -4.50
N GLY A 26 13.91 11.36 -3.29
CA GLY A 26 13.48 10.41 -2.25
C GLY A 26 14.08 9.00 -2.35
N CYS A 27 14.81 8.67 -3.43
CA CYS A 27 15.63 7.46 -3.47
C CYS A 27 16.92 7.61 -2.67
N ILE A 28 17.52 6.48 -2.34
CA ILE A 28 18.82 6.40 -1.66
C ILE A 28 19.72 5.37 -2.35
N PRO A 29 21.05 5.58 -2.35
CA PRO A 29 21.98 4.56 -2.79
C PRO A 29 22.08 3.42 -1.78
N ASP A 30 22.54 2.25 -2.23
CA ASP A 30 22.92 1.17 -1.32
C ASP A 30 24.27 1.53 -0.68
N THR A 31 24.22 1.81 0.62
CA THR A 31 25.38 2.18 1.43
C THR A 31 26.08 0.98 2.06
N VAL A 32 25.55 -0.23 1.87
CA VAL A 32 26.04 -1.47 2.49
C VAL A 32 26.77 -2.35 1.49
N ASN A 33 26.11 -2.73 0.40
CA ASN A 33 26.69 -3.64 -0.60
C ASN A 33 27.07 -2.91 -1.89
N HIS A 34 26.71 -1.63 -2.02
CA HIS A 34 26.98 -0.78 -3.17
C HIS A 34 26.47 -1.36 -4.49
N VAL A 35 25.36 -2.10 -4.43
CA VAL A 35 24.71 -2.65 -5.63
C VAL A 35 23.74 -1.66 -6.26
N LYS A 36 23.41 -1.87 -7.54
CA LYS A 36 22.55 -0.96 -8.30
C LYS A 36 21.07 -1.34 -8.20
N PHE A 37 20.75 -2.62 -8.12
CA PHE A 37 19.37 -3.11 -8.10
C PHE A 37 19.14 -4.06 -6.92
N VAL A 38 17.89 -4.14 -6.44
CA VAL A 38 17.51 -5.11 -5.41
C VAL A 38 17.80 -6.55 -5.84
N ARG A 39 17.62 -6.90 -7.13
CA ARG A 39 18.00 -8.23 -7.65
C ARG A 39 19.46 -8.57 -7.37
N ASP A 40 20.34 -7.58 -7.37
CA ASP A 40 21.77 -7.79 -7.22
C ASP A 40 22.06 -8.26 -5.77
N LEU A 41 21.26 -7.83 -4.78
CA LEU A 41 21.32 -8.37 -3.41
C LEU A 41 20.96 -9.85 -3.34
N TYR A 42 19.97 -10.28 -4.12
CA TYR A 42 19.61 -11.69 -4.21
C TYR A 42 20.72 -12.51 -4.87
N GLU A 43 21.26 -12.02 -5.99
CA GLU A 43 22.34 -12.67 -6.74
C GLU A 43 23.67 -12.74 -5.96
N LEU A 44 23.87 -11.90 -4.93
CA LEU A 44 24.98 -12.03 -3.97
C LEU A 44 24.84 -13.26 -3.07
N VAL A 45 23.61 -13.66 -2.74
CA VAL A 45 23.32 -14.80 -1.85
C VAL A 45 23.19 -16.09 -2.65
N ASP A 46 22.40 -16.06 -3.73
CA ASP A 46 22.14 -17.20 -4.60
C ASP A 46 21.83 -16.71 -6.02
N LYS A 47 22.55 -17.27 -7.01
CA LYS A 47 22.41 -16.92 -8.43
C LYS A 47 21.31 -17.72 -9.14
N THR A 48 20.64 -18.63 -8.45
CA THR A 48 19.55 -19.41 -9.00
C THR A 48 18.41 -18.47 -9.45
N PRO A 49 17.91 -18.60 -10.69
CA PRO A 49 16.83 -17.76 -11.18
C PRO A 49 15.59 -17.84 -10.28
N ARG A 50 15.17 -16.71 -9.72
CA ARG A 50 13.97 -16.61 -8.88
C ARG A 50 13.31 -15.24 -9.01
N LYS A 51 12.10 -15.12 -8.46
CA LYS A 51 11.43 -13.82 -8.31
C LYS A 51 12.15 -13.01 -7.23
N PHE A 52 12.26 -11.72 -7.48
CA PHE A 52 12.81 -10.73 -6.55
C PHE A 52 11.67 -9.85 -6.06
N SER A 53 11.71 -9.44 -4.79
CA SER A 53 10.68 -8.59 -4.19
C SER A 53 11.30 -7.57 -3.23
N VAL A 54 10.46 -6.64 -2.81
CA VAL A 54 10.69 -5.78 -1.65
C VAL A 54 9.50 -5.95 -0.69
N PRO A 55 9.67 -5.77 0.63
CA PRO A 55 10.91 -5.41 1.33
C PRO A 55 11.94 -6.55 1.43
N VAL A 56 13.18 -6.21 1.78
CA VAL A 56 14.27 -7.17 2.08
C VAL A 56 14.88 -6.78 3.43
N LEU A 57 14.89 -7.70 4.39
CA LEU A 57 15.66 -7.57 5.63
C LEU A 57 17.04 -8.22 5.43
N TRP A 58 18.09 -7.42 5.53
CA TRP A 58 19.47 -7.83 5.22
C TRP A 58 20.34 -7.92 6.48
N ASP A 59 21.05 -9.04 6.65
CA ASP A 59 22.08 -9.22 7.67
C ASP A 59 23.42 -8.70 7.14
N LYS A 60 23.86 -7.55 7.65
CA LYS A 60 25.15 -6.94 7.26
C LYS A 60 26.37 -7.75 7.69
N LYS A 61 26.26 -8.57 8.75
CA LYS A 61 27.39 -9.37 9.28
C LYS A 61 27.56 -10.65 8.49
N LYS A 62 26.47 -11.35 8.22
CA LYS A 62 26.47 -12.60 7.44
C LYS A 62 26.37 -12.38 5.93
N GLN A 63 26.11 -11.14 5.51
CA GLN A 63 25.92 -10.75 4.12
C GLN A 63 24.87 -11.63 3.43
N THR A 64 23.70 -11.76 4.06
CA THR A 64 22.61 -12.60 3.56
C THR A 64 21.24 -11.99 3.83
N ILE A 65 20.23 -12.50 3.14
CA ILE A 65 18.83 -12.12 3.33
C ILE A 65 18.29 -12.87 4.56
N VAL A 66 17.76 -12.13 5.53
CA VAL A 66 17.10 -12.68 6.72
C VAL A 66 15.67 -13.06 6.41
N SER A 67 14.92 -12.13 5.79
CA SER A 67 13.53 -12.33 5.42
C SER A 67 13.16 -11.43 4.24
N GLU A 68 12.24 -11.93 3.42
CA GLU A 68 11.65 -11.23 2.28
C GLU A 68 10.13 -11.04 2.47
N GLU A 69 9.59 -11.60 3.55
CA GLU A 69 8.16 -11.56 3.83
C GLU A 69 7.84 -10.35 4.72
N SER A 70 7.14 -9.38 4.13
CA SER A 70 6.76 -8.13 4.78
C SER A 70 6.09 -8.30 6.15
N THR A 71 5.22 -9.32 6.29
CA THR A 71 4.48 -9.57 7.54
C THR A 71 5.41 -10.09 8.63
N ASP A 72 6.31 -11.01 8.28
CA ASP A 72 7.32 -11.57 9.18
C ASP A 72 8.32 -10.49 9.64
N ILE A 73 8.78 -9.65 8.72
CA ILE A 73 9.64 -8.50 9.03
C ILE A 73 8.95 -7.55 10.00
N MET A 74 7.68 -7.20 9.75
CA MET A 74 6.91 -6.32 10.63
C MET A 74 6.76 -6.90 12.04
N ARG A 75 6.42 -8.18 12.18
CA ARG A 75 6.28 -8.85 13.48
C ARG A 75 7.60 -8.98 14.22
N THR A 76 8.69 -9.24 13.49
CA THR A 76 10.06 -9.23 14.01
C THR A 76 10.42 -7.85 14.56
N LEU A 77 10.07 -6.77 13.85
CA LEU A 77 10.32 -5.41 14.31
C LEU A 77 9.41 -4.98 15.48
N ASP A 78 8.16 -5.45 15.52
CA ASP A 78 7.21 -5.13 16.61
C ASP A 78 7.65 -5.69 17.96
N SER A 79 8.27 -6.88 17.98
CA SER A 79 8.55 -7.62 19.23
C SER A 79 9.99 -8.06 19.44
N GLY A 80 10.76 -8.31 18.38
CA GLY A 80 12.08 -8.96 18.45
C GLY A 80 13.19 -8.12 19.08
N PHE A 81 12.99 -6.81 19.26
CA PHE A 81 14.00 -5.89 19.80
C PHE A 81 13.58 -5.21 21.11
N ARG A 82 12.49 -5.66 21.76
CA ARG A 82 11.93 -4.99 22.94
C ARG A 82 12.87 -4.96 24.15
N ASP A 83 13.72 -5.97 24.30
CA ASP A 83 14.72 -6.01 25.37
C ASP A 83 15.85 -4.99 25.17
N LEU A 84 16.04 -4.52 23.93
CA LEU A 84 17.06 -3.53 23.58
C LEU A 84 16.49 -2.11 23.53
N VAL A 85 15.28 -1.96 23.00
CA VAL A 85 14.58 -0.68 22.87
C VAL A 85 13.14 -0.86 23.33
N PRO A 86 12.84 -0.57 24.61
CA PRO A 86 11.49 -0.63 25.12
C PRO A 86 10.56 0.29 24.33
N SER A 87 9.40 -0.24 23.95
CA SER A 87 8.35 0.48 23.24
C SER A 87 7.00 0.20 23.89
N ASN A 88 6.08 1.16 23.82
CA ASN A 88 4.68 1.00 24.20
C ASN A 88 3.78 0.63 23.01
N VAL A 89 4.29 0.69 21.77
CA VAL A 89 3.54 0.29 20.57
C VAL A 89 3.45 -1.23 20.51
N ARG A 90 2.24 -1.75 20.25
CA ARG A 90 1.94 -3.18 20.10
C ARG A 90 1.09 -3.36 18.86
N LEU A 91 1.71 -3.70 17.73
CA LEU A 91 0.99 -3.91 16.47
C LEU A 91 0.39 -5.32 16.38
N TYR A 92 0.98 -6.29 17.08
CA TYR A 92 0.52 -7.69 17.11
C TYR A 92 0.46 -8.26 18.55
N PRO A 93 -0.35 -7.65 19.45
CA PRO A 93 -0.50 -8.10 20.83
C PRO A 93 -1.12 -9.50 20.90
N GLU A 94 -0.72 -10.29 21.89
CA GLU A 94 -1.06 -11.71 21.99
C GLU A 94 -2.57 -11.95 22.10
N GLU A 95 -3.23 -11.10 22.87
CA GLU A 95 -4.66 -11.14 23.15
C GLU A 95 -5.55 -10.81 21.94
N LEU A 96 -5.02 -10.17 20.89
CA LEU A 96 -5.77 -9.83 19.67
C LEU A 96 -5.32 -10.62 18.43
N ARG A 97 -4.39 -11.57 18.55
CA ARG A 97 -3.79 -12.26 17.38
C ARG A 97 -4.83 -12.94 16.50
N ASP A 98 -5.76 -13.68 17.10
CA ASP A 98 -6.77 -14.41 16.36
C ASP A 98 -7.72 -13.46 15.60
N GLU A 99 -8.09 -12.33 16.21
CA GLU A 99 -8.92 -11.30 15.58
C GLU A 99 -8.17 -10.58 14.46
N ILE A 100 -6.88 -10.27 14.66
CA ILE A 100 -6.01 -9.67 13.64
C ILE A 100 -5.86 -10.61 12.44
N GLU A 101 -5.61 -11.89 12.68
CA GLU A 101 -5.50 -12.89 11.62
C GLU A 101 -6.83 -13.04 10.87
N ALA A 102 -7.96 -13.08 11.58
CA ALA A 102 -9.28 -13.12 10.96
C ALA A 102 -9.55 -11.88 10.09
N MET A 103 -9.18 -10.69 10.57
CA MET A 103 -9.33 -9.44 9.82
C MET A 103 -8.44 -9.40 8.56
N ASN A 104 -7.20 -9.86 8.68
CA ASN A 104 -6.22 -9.90 7.61
C ASN A 104 -6.59 -10.91 6.52
N ASN A 105 -6.99 -12.11 6.92
CA ASN A 105 -7.33 -13.21 6.02
C ASN A 105 -8.76 -13.13 5.47
N GLY A 106 -9.63 -12.36 6.12
CA GLY A 106 -10.99 -12.08 5.67
C GLY A 106 -11.09 -10.75 4.93
N LEU A 107 -11.64 -9.74 5.60
CA LEU A 107 -12.03 -8.47 4.98
C LEU A 107 -10.88 -7.76 4.23
N SER A 108 -9.66 -7.77 4.80
CA SER A 108 -8.50 -7.16 4.16
C SER A 108 -8.10 -7.89 2.87
N ALA A 109 -8.13 -9.22 2.89
CA ALA A 109 -7.86 -10.04 1.72
C ALA A 109 -8.95 -9.88 0.64
N GLU A 110 -10.23 -9.78 1.03
CA GLU A 110 -11.35 -9.53 0.11
C GLU A 110 -11.17 -8.20 -0.64
N ILE A 111 -10.87 -7.11 0.09
CA ILE A 111 -10.65 -5.78 -0.50
C ILE A 111 -9.45 -5.79 -1.45
N MET A 112 -8.31 -6.32 -0.97
CA MET A 112 -7.08 -6.40 -1.77
C MET A 112 -7.30 -7.25 -3.03
N SER A 113 -7.93 -8.41 -2.90
CA SER A 113 -8.22 -9.30 -4.02
C SER A 113 -9.13 -8.62 -5.04
N GLY A 114 -10.23 -7.98 -4.61
CA GLY A 114 -11.16 -7.31 -5.52
C GLY A 114 -10.49 -6.18 -6.30
N TYR A 115 -9.65 -5.39 -5.63
CA TYR A 115 -8.88 -4.35 -6.29
C TYR A 115 -7.89 -4.91 -7.31
N TYR A 116 -7.01 -5.84 -6.92
CA TYR A 116 -6.00 -6.34 -7.84
C TYR A 116 -6.59 -7.17 -8.99
N LYS A 117 -7.62 -7.98 -8.74
CA LYS A 117 -8.28 -8.76 -9.78
C LYS A 117 -8.99 -7.86 -10.80
N SER A 118 -9.63 -6.78 -10.36
CA SER A 118 -10.22 -5.81 -11.31
C SER A 118 -9.14 -5.11 -12.15
N VAL A 119 -8.01 -4.75 -11.55
CA VAL A 119 -6.87 -4.15 -12.27
C VAL A 119 -6.28 -5.09 -13.33
N PHE A 120 -6.24 -6.40 -13.07
CA PHE A 120 -5.66 -7.40 -13.98
C PHE A 120 -6.67 -8.17 -14.84
N ALA A 121 -7.95 -7.84 -14.75
CA ALA A 121 -8.97 -8.47 -15.56
C ALA A 121 -8.68 -8.26 -17.05
N LYS A 122 -8.87 -9.33 -17.83
CA LYS A 122 -8.60 -9.32 -19.28
C LYS A 122 -9.71 -8.67 -20.09
N THR A 123 -10.92 -8.58 -19.52
CA THR A 123 -12.08 -7.97 -20.16
C THR A 123 -12.72 -6.94 -19.23
N PRO A 124 -13.39 -5.91 -19.77
CA PRO A 124 -14.13 -4.94 -18.97
C PRO A 124 -15.16 -5.59 -18.04
N GLU A 125 -15.88 -6.61 -18.51
CA GLU A 125 -16.94 -7.27 -17.75
C GLU A 125 -16.37 -8.01 -16.52
N ALA A 126 -15.24 -8.71 -16.69
CA ALA A 126 -14.56 -9.36 -15.57
C ALA A 126 -13.97 -8.33 -14.60
N ALA A 127 -13.55 -7.15 -15.09
CA ALA A 127 -13.10 -6.08 -14.24
C ALA A 127 -14.24 -5.55 -13.37
N ASP A 128 -15.42 -5.33 -13.97
CA ASP A 128 -16.62 -4.84 -13.30
C ASP A 128 -17.13 -5.84 -12.25
N GLU A 129 -17.15 -7.14 -12.54
CA GLU A 129 -17.55 -8.19 -11.59
C GLU A 129 -16.62 -8.25 -10.36
N GLU A 130 -15.31 -8.23 -10.57
CA GLU A 130 -14.34 -8.26 -9.46
C GLU A 130 -14.38 -6.97 -8.64
N LEU A 131 -14.68 -5.85 -9.30
CA LEU A 131 -14.85 -4.59 -8.61
C LEU A 131 -16.12 -4.54 -7.77
N ALA A 132 -17.23 -5.11 -8.25
CA ALA A 132 -18.47 -5.24 -7.48
C ALA A 132 -18.23 -6.00 -6.16
N LYS A 133 -17.47 -7.11 -6.20
CA LYS A 133 -17.06 -7.86 -4.99
C LYS A 133 -16.19 -7.00 -4.06
N GLY A 134 -15.28 -6.21 -4.62
CA GLY A 134 -14.49 -5.24 -3.87
C GLY A 134 -15.36 -4.22 -3.14
N PHE A 135 -16.41 -3.71 -3.79
CA PHE A 135 -17.35 -2.75 -3.19
C PHE A 135 -18.16 -3.35 -2.04
N GLU A 136 -18.60 -4.60 -2.14
CA GLU A 136 -19.27 -5.28 -1.02
C GLU A 136 -18.35 -5.35 0.20
N ALA A 137 -17.06 -5.65 -0.01
CA ALA A 137 -16.08 -5.67 1.06
C ALA A 137 -15.84 -4.26 1.64
N ILE A 138 -15.74 -3.22 0.80
CA ILE A 138 -15.64 -1.83 1.26
C ILE A 138 -16.87 -1.40 2.08
N ALA A 139 -18.08 -1.84 1.71
CA ALA A 139 -19.28 -1.57 2.48
C ALA A 139 -19.24 -2.24 3.87
N LYS A 140 -18.73 -3.47 3.98
CA LYS A 140 -18.49 -4.13 5.27
C LYS A 140 -17.47 -3.35 6.12
N LEU A 141 -16.40 -2.87 5.50
CA LEU A 141 -15.38 -2.04 6.17
C LEU A 141 -15.98 -0.74 6.70
N ASP A 142 -16.77 -0.05 5.89
CA ASP A 142 -17.43 1.19 6.29
C ASP A 142 -18.40 0.97 7.47
N ALA A 143 -19.19 -0.11 7.44
CA ALA A 143 -20.08 -0.48 8.54
C ALA A 143 -19.33 -0.85 9.83
N LEU A 144 -18.16 -1.45 9.70
CA LEU A 144 -17.27 -1.75 10.83
C LEU A 144 -16.68 -0.46 11.41
N LEU A 145 -16.11 0.41 10.58
CA LEU A 145 -15.52 1.68 11.00
C LEU A 145 -16.55 2.68 11.52
N ALA A 146 -17.84 2.46 11.26
CA ALA A 146 -18.92 3.23 11.89
C ALA A 146 -18.99 3.03 13.41
N LYS A 147 -18.53 1.87 13.90
CA LYS A 147 -18.68 1.46 15.31
C LYS A 147 -17.39 1.57 16.12
N GLN A 148 -16.24 1.51 15.46
CA GLN A 148 -14.94 1.44 16.13
C GLN A 148 -13.88 2.26 15.41
N ARG A 149 -12.88 2.71 16.17
CA ARG A 149 -11.78 3.57 15.69
C ARG A 149 -10.71 2.86 14.86
N TYR A 150 -10.53 1.56 15.06
CA TYR A 150 -9.55 0.75 14.33
C TYR A 150 -10.19 -0.59 13.92
N LEU A 151 -9.47 -1.39 13.14
CA LEU A 151 -10.02 -2.65 12.63
C LEU A 151 -10.20 -3.69 13.72
N VAL A 152 -9.28 -3.74 14.69
CA VAL A 152 -9.27 -4.70 15.78
C VAL A 152 -8.83 -4.01 17.07
N GLY A 153 -9.63 -4.14 18.13
CA GLY A 153 -9.36 -3.51 19.42
C GLY A 153 -9.40 -1.97 19.41
N ASN A 154 -8.76 -1.37 20.41
CA ASN A 154 -8.83 0.08 20.69
C ASN A 154 -7.60 0.88 20.17
N GLY A 155 -6.65 0.20 19.54
CA GLY A 155 -5.40 0.81 19.06
C GLY A 155 -5.05 0.36 17.65
N VAL A 156 -4.07 1.03 17.05
CA VAL A 156 -3.54 0.64 15.74
C VAL A 156 -2.86 -0.71 15.84
N THR A 157 -3.30 -1.66 15.02
CA THR A 157 -2.71 -3.00 14.86
C THR A 157 -2.04 -3.14 13.50
N GLU A 158 -1.37 -4.27 13.26
CA GLU A 158 -0.86 -4.59 11.92
C GLU A 158 -1.97 -4.68 10.86
N ALA A 159 -3.20 -5.02 11.24
CA ALA A 159 -4.34 -5.05 10.31
C ALA A 159 -4.61 -3.64 9.76
N ASP A 160 -4.58 -2.62 10.62
CA ASP A 160 -4.78 -1.23 10.23
C ASP A 160 -3.68 -0.75 9.27
N ILE A 161 -2.42 -1.09 9.58
CA ILE A 161 -1.25 -0.74 8.76
C ILE A 161 -1.36 -1.38 7.37
N ARG A 162 -1.72 -2.67 7.30
CA ARG A 162 -1.89 -3.37 6.01
C ARG A 162 -3.03 -2.77 5.20
N MET A 163 -4.16 -2.51 5.83
CA MET A 163 -5.32 -1.88 5.19
C MET A 163 -5.00 -0.48 4.67
N PHE A 164 -4.33 0.34 5.48
CA PHE A 164 -3.92 1.70 5.12
C PHE A 164 -3.13 1.70 3.81
N HIS A 165 -2.10 0.86 3.72
CA HIS A 165 -1.25 0.76 2.53
C HIS A 165 -2.03 0.35 1.26
N THR A 166 -3.06 -0.49 1.41
CA THR A 166 -3.95 -0.86 0.30
C THR A 166 -4.80 0.33 -0.12
N LEU A 167 -5.51 0.95 0.83
CA LEU A 167 -6.46 2.03 0.56
C LEU A 167 -5.79 3.29 -0.02
N ILE A 168 -4.62 3.70 0.48
CA ILE A 168 -3.92 4.87 -0.10
C ILE A 168 -3.48 4.63 -1.55
N ARG A 169 -3.15 3.38 -1.91
CA ARG A 169 -2.80 3.03 -3.29
C ARG A 169 -4.03 3.01 -4.19
N MET A 170 -5.17 2.58 -3.66
CA MET A 170 -6.45 2.68 -4.36
C MET A 170 -6.83 4.14 -4.63
N ASP A 171 -6.50 5.08 -3.74
CA ASP A 171 -6.70 6.52 -3.96
C ASP A 171 -5.72 7.08 -5.00
N VAL A 172 -4.43 6.80 -4.87
CA VAL A 172 -3.40 7.26 -5.82
C VAL A 172 -3.66 6.75 -7.25
N GLY A 173 -4.04 5.49 -7.41
CA GLY A 173 -4.23 4.84 -8.71
C GLY A 173 -5.42 5.35 -9.54
N GLN A 174 -6.18 6.33 -9.05
CA GLN A 174 -7.35 6.86 -9.75
C GLN A 174 -6.96 7.88 -10.83
N THR A 175 -7.79 8.04 -11.87
CA THR A 175 -7.56 9.00 -12.98
C THR A 175 -8.79 9.90 -13.20
N LYS A 176 -8.59 11.17 -13.60
CA LYS A 176 -9.67 12.18 -13.72
C LYS A 176 -10.51 12.00 -14.97
N SER A 177 -10.00 11.31 -16.01
CA SER A 177 -10.77 11.05 -17.24
C SER A 177 -12.02 10.20 -16.98
N TYR A 178 -12.06 9.44 -15.89
CA TYR A 178 -13.29 8.81 -15.43
C TYR A 178 -14.30 9.85 -14.90
N ALA A 179 -13.89 10.96 -14.30
CA ALA A 179 -14.80 11.93 -13.68
C ALA A 179 -15.60 12.82 -14.68
N GLN A 180 -15.21 12.92 -15.96
CA GLN A 180 -15.78 13.93 -16.88
C GLN A 180 -16.64 13.39 -18.04
N ASN A 181 -16.69 12.08 -18.30
CA ASN A 181 -17.48 11.49 -19.39
C ASN A 181 -18.75 10.79 -18.89
N ILE A 182 -19.66 11.55 -18.28
CA ILE A 182 -20.89 11.07 -17.65
C ILE A 182 -21.98 10.69 -18.69
N THR A 183 -21.89 11.13 -19.94
CA THR A 183 -23.00 11.05 -20.91
C THR A 183 -22.83 10.10 -22.11
N GLN A 184 -21.71 9.38 -22.25
CA GLN A 184 -21.46 8.60 -23.48
C GLN A 184 -21.08 7.12 -23.34
N PHE A 185 -21.10 6.52 -22.15
CA PHE A 185 -20.73 5.11 -21.99
C PHE A 185 -21.74 4.33 -21.12
N PRO A 186 -22.63 3.52 -21.71
CA PRO A 186 -23.58 2.72 -20.94
C PRO A 186 -22.95 1.56 -20.15
N ASN A 187 -21.67 1.20 -20.39
CA ASN A 187 -21.01 0.03 -19.77
C ASN A 187 -19.63 0.34 -19.13
N VAL A 188 -19.43 1.50 -18.51
CA VAL A 188 -18.18 1.83 -17.77
C VAL A 188 -18.53 2.36 -16.38
N VAL A 189 -19.25 1.57 -15.61
CA VAL A 189 -19.74 1.95 -14.28
C VAL A 189 -18.70 1.67 -13.19
N GLY A 190 -17.77 0.73 -13.41
CA GLY A 190 -16.85 0.27 -12.36
C GLY A 190 -15.88 1.34 -11.84
N VAL A 191 -15.03 1.90 -12.70
CA VAL A 191 -13.93 2.77 -12.24
C VAL A 191 -14.41 4.20 -11.89
N LEU A 192 -15.55 4.63 -12.45
CA LEU A 192 -16.19 5.91 -12.11
C LEU A 192 -16.77 5.93 -10.70
N PHE A 193 -17.35 4.82 -10.23
CA PHE A 193 -18.04 4.79 -8.95
C PHE A 193 -17.09 4.81 -7.76
N MET A 194 -15.84 4.37 -7.88
CA MET A 194 -14.91 4.32 -6.74
C MET A 194 -14.45 5.72 -6.28
N ASN A 195 -14.31 6.67 -7.23
CA ASN A 195 -14.03 8.09 -6.98
C ASN A 195 -15.14 8.77 -6.18
N VAL A 196 -16.39 8.46 -6.52
CA VAL A 196 -17.59 9.02 -5.88
C VAL A 196 -17.85 8.31 -4.55
N PHE A 197 -17.66 6.99 -4.48
CA PHE A 197 -17.97 6.20 -3.30
C PHE A 197 -16.99 6.42 -2.15
N LEU A 198 -15.69 6.62 -2.38
CA LEU A 198 -14.77 7.02 -1.31
C LEU A 198 -15.10 8.41 -0.74
N GLN A 199 -15.59 9.35 -1.56
CA GLN A 199 -16.14 10.63 -1.06
C GLN A 199 -17.38 10.45 -0.19
N PHE A 200 -18.23 9.46 -0.47
CA PHE A 200 -19.42 9.14 0.34
C PHE A 200 -19.15 8.19 1.52
N ALA A 201 -18.05 7.42 1.50
CA ALA A 201 -17.58 6.58 2.60
C ALA A 201 -16.81 7.43 3.63
N LEU A 202 -17.52 8.42 4.18
CA LEU A 202 -16.97 9.44 5.08
C LEU A 202 -16.16 8.82 6.23
N ARG A 203 -16.55 7.64 6.72
CA ARG A 203 -15.86 6.91 7.80
C ARG A 203 -14.51 6.35 7.36
N ILE A 204 -14.40 5.82 6.15
CA ILE A 204 -13.14 5.33 5.59
C ILE A 204 -12.18 6.50 5.37
N LEU A 205 -12.66 7.63 4.86
CA LEU A 205 -11.84 8.85 4.73
C LEU A 205 -11.31 9.33 6.07
N GLN A 206 -12.19 9.39 7.07
CA GLN A 206 -11.82 9.77 8.42
C GLN A 206 -10.80 8.80 9.04
N TYR A 207 -10.97 7.50 8.82
CA TYR A 207 -10.01 6.47 9.23
C TYR A 207 -8.65 6.63 8.54
N LEU A 208 -8.64 6.90 7.23
CA LEU A 208 -7.40 7.15 6.47
C LEU A 208 -6.66 8.39 6.95
N ARG A 209 -7.39 9.47 7.23
CA ARG A 209 -6.83 10.70 7.83
C ARG A 209 -6.24 10.42 9.20
N ASP A 210 -6.96 9.71 10.07
CA ASP A 210 -6.51 9.35 11.41
C ASP A 210 -5.18 8.58 11.36
N LEU A 211 -5.08 7.56 10.50
CA LEU A 211 -3.84 6.82 10.33
C LEU A 211 -2.73 7.64 9.67
N TYR A 212 -3.03 8.41 8.62
CA TYR A 212 -2.03 9.24 7.93
C TYR A 212 -1.44 10.30 8.87
N GLN A 213 -2.26 10.92 9.71
CA GLN A 213 -1.85 12.01 10.60
C GLN A 213 -0.99 11.54 11.78
N ILE A 214 -0.86 10.24 12.01
CA ILE A 214 0.16 9.70 12.90
C ILE A 214 1.54 10.09 12.33
N PRO A 215 2.38 10.86 13.06
CA PRO A 215 3.63 11.40 12.50
C PRO A 215 4.57 10.35 11.92
N ALA A 216 4.53 9.14 12.49
CA ALA A 216 5.32 8.00 12.02
C ALA A 216 4.81 7.40 10.70
N MET A 217 3.51 7.47 10.42
CA MET A 217 2.91 7.04 9.16
C MET A 217 3.08 8.12 8.09
N LYS A 218 2.81 9.38 8.42
CA LYS A 218 2.93 10.51 7.48
C LYS A 218 4.29 10.55 6.79
N ARG A 219 5.37 10.41 7.56
CA ARG A 219 6.75 10.48 7.05
C ARG A 219 7.12 9.33 6.11
N THR A 220 6.38 8.23 6.08
CA THR A 220 6.67 7.07 5.22
C THR A 220 5.94 7.13 3.88
N VAL A 221 5.06 8.11 3.68
CA VAL A 221 4.31 8.26 2.44
C VAL A 221 5.05 9.19 1.48
N ASN A 222 5.42 8.65 0.32
CA ASN A 222 5.90 9.43 -0.82
C ASN A 222 4.91 9.24 -1.97
N TRP A 223 4.10 10.27 -2.23
CA TRP A 223 3.03 10.25 -3.23
C TRP A 223 3.55 10.02 -4.65
N GLU A 224 4.70 10.61 -4.99
CA GLU A 224 5.31 10.45 -6.30
C GLU A 224 5.80 9.01 -6.51
N HIS A 225 6.45 8.41 -5.50
CA HIS A 225 6.86 7.01 -5.57
C HIS A 225 5.66 6.05 -5.65
N LEU A 226 4.55 6.37 -4.97
CA LEU A 226 3.31 5.60 -5.09
C LEU A 226 2.74 5.67 -6.52
N LYS A 227 2.66 6.86 -7.14
CA LYS A 227 2.22 7.02 -8.54
C LYS A 227 3.11 6.26 -9.51
N ILE A 228 4.43 6.37 -9.35
CA ILE A 228 5.42 5.64 -10.17
C ILE A 228 5.19 4.13 -10.02
N GLY A 229 4.94 3.66 -8.79
CA GLY A 229 4.59 2.27 -8.51
C GLY A 229 3.33 1.83 -9.27
N MET A 230 2.26 2.63 -9.24
CA MET A 230 1.01 2.34 -9.94
C MET A 230 1.19 2.26 -11.46
N VAL A 231 1.90 3.22 -12.06
CA VAL A 231 2.17 3.24 -13.51
C VAL A 231 3.04 2.06 -13.92
N ASN A 232 4.08 1.72 -13.15
CA ASN A 232 4.94 0.57 -13.47
C ASN A 232 4.23 -0.77 -13.26
N PHE A 233 3.25 -0.84 -12.36
CA PHE A 233 2.45 -2.03 -12.12
C PHE A 233 1.48 -2.33 -13.26
N LYS A 234 0.95 -1.29 -13.92
CA LYS A 234 0.13 -1.40 -15.13
C LYS A 234 0.51 -0.32 -16.16
N PRO A 235 1.58 -0.54 -16.95
CA PRO A 235 2.08 0.47 -17.89
C PRO A 235 1.09 0.90 -18.98
N ASP A 236 0.14 0.02 -19.30
CA ASP A 236 -0.90 0.27 -20.30
C ASP A 236 -2.12 1.03 -19.73
N ALA A 237 -2.16 1.28 -18.41
CA ALA A 237 -3.21 2.09 -17.81
C ALA A 237 -2.94 3.59 -17.99
N PRO A 238 -3.99 4.43 -18.00
CA PRO A 238 -3.82 5.87 -17.92
C PRO A 238 -2.99 6.27 -16.69
N ASP A 239 -2.27 7.40 -16.78
CA ASP A 239 -1.41 7.86 -15.69
C ASP A 239 -2.24 8.13 -14.41
N ALA A 240 -1.70 7.72 -13.27
CA ALA A 240 -2.30 7.92 -11.96
C ALA A 240 -2.35 9.42 -11.60
N GLU A 241 -3.55 9.94 -11.29
CA GLU A 241 -3.79 11.36 -11.02
C GLU A 241 -4.14 11.67 -9.56
N GLY A 242 -4.37 10.65 -8.74
CA GLY A 242 -4.57 10.81 -7.29
C GLY A 242 -3.28 11.17 -6.54
N PRO A 243 -3.31 11.28 -5.20
CA PRO A 243 -4.48 11.09 -4.35
C PRO A 243 -5.50 12.22 -4.51
N PHE A 244 -6.78 11.90 -4.33
CA PHE A 244 -7.87 12.88 -4.32
C PHE A 244 -8.36 13.19 -2.90
N VAL A 245 -7.99 12.37 -1.93
CA VAL A 245 -8.27 12.62 -0.52
C VAL A 245 -7.33 13.70 0.00
N ASP A 246 -7.89 14.73 0.63
CA ASP A 246 -7.13 15.60 1.51
C ASP A 246 -6.86 14.86 2.82
N TYR A 247 -5.65 14.30 2.95
CA TYR A 247 -5.22 13.56 4.14
C TYR A 247 -4.84 14.46 5.32
N ASP A 248 -4.63 15.76 5.09
CA ASP A 248 -4.28 16.74 6.11
C ASP A 248 -5.51 17.42 6.73
N ALA A 249 -6.67 17.30 6.08
CA ALA A 249 -7.95 17.73 6.66
C ALA A 249 -8.25 17.00 7.99
N PRO A 250 -8.94 17.68 8.93
CA PRO A 250 -9.27 17.09 10.23
C PRO A 250 -10.16 15.84 10.12
N HIS A 251 -10.11 15.02 11.16
CA HIS A 251 -10.98 13.87 11.37
C HIS A 251 -11.51 13.86 12.80
N GLU A 252 -12.65 13.21 13.02
CA GLU A 252 -13.39 13.14 14.28
C GLU A 252 -13.28 11.76 14.93
N ARG A 253 -12.46 10.87 14.37
CA ARG A 253 -12.22 9.49 14.84
C ARG A 253 -11.80 9.37 16.30
N ALA A 254 -11.16 10.41 16.86
CA ALA A 254 -10.69 10.42 18.24
C ALA A 254 -11.81 10.24 19.27
N GLN A 255 -13.07 10.49 18.89
CA GLN A 255 -14.24 10.36 19.75
C GLN A 255 -14.73 8.91 19.89
N LEU A 256 -14.29 7.99 19.02
CA LEU A 256 -14.70 6.58 18.99
C LEU A 256 -13.79 5.67 19.84
N ALA A 257 -13.18 6.24 20.89
CA ALA A 257 -12.19 5.58 21.74
C ALA A 257 -12.76 4.40 22.54
#